data_AF-A0A0W0SUZ9-F1
#
_entry.id   AF-A0A0W0SUZ9-F1
#
_cell.length_a   1.000
_cell.length_b   1.000
_cell.length_c   1.000
_cell.angle_alpha   90.00
_cell.angle_beta   90.00
_cell.angle_gamma   90.00
#
_symmetry.space_group_name_H-M   'P 1'
#
loop_
_entity.id
_entity.type
_entity.pdbx_description
1 polymer ?
#
loop_
_entity_poly.entity_id
_entity_poly.type
_entity_poly.pdbx_seq_one_letter_code
_entity_poly.pdbx_strand_id
1 'polypeptide(L)'
;MLNRANFDDFNISEAEAKKFIQLGIKGELQFEVMNNQQSHYQVLNERQLNEILSNHPEKKEVRLTDGHYNPQRHNFDSFSYEQRINYENMWFDAVKFKAILGKYPHYLKNGVAPTQEDKLQTSPYFREFTKRASKAIQEYPEWKKNQRKIQVTGNFMEWLNERSANTREADVIKKILSDFYKELN
;
A
#
# COMPACT_ATOMS: atom_id res chain seq x y z
N MET A 1 -4.94 -18.90 11.46
CA MET A 1 -4.76 -18.69 10.00
C MET A 1 -3.46 -17.92 9.80
N LEU A 2 -2.57 -18.38 8.92
CA LEU A 2 -1.44 -17.56 8.46
C LEU A 2 -2.01 -16.33 7.77
N ASN A 3 -1.74 -15.15 8.32
CA ASN A 3 -2.12 -13.88 7.71
C ASN A 3 -1.11 -13.59 6.61
N ARG A 4 -1.32 -14.14 5.41
CA ARG A 4 -0.38 -14.00 4.29
C ARG A 4 -0.48 -12.61 3.69
N ALA A 5 0.67 -12.06 3.35
CA ALA A 5 0.80 -10.81 2.60
C ALA A 5 1.99 -10.90 1.64
N ASN A 6 2.07 -9.98 0.69
CA ASN A 6 3.19 -9.85 -0.23
C ASN A 6 3.84 -8.46 -0.10
N PHE A 7 4.84 -8.16 -0.93
CA PHE A 7 5.53 -6.87 -0.91
C PHE A 7 4.64 -5.69 -1.30
N ASP A 8 3.66 -5.89 -2.19
CA ASP A 8 2.73 -4.85 -2.64
C ASP A 8 1.79 -4.39 -1.51
N ASP A 9 1.34 -5.33 -0.66
CA ASP A 9 0.50 -5.04 0.51
C ASP A 9 1.17 -4.04 1.48
N PHE A 10 2.51 -3.97 1.45
CA PHE A 10 3.32 -3.10 2.29
C PHE A 10 3.99 -1.95 1.52
N ASN A 11 3.70 -1.79 0.22
CA ASN A 11 4.35 -0.82 -0.68
C ASN A 11 5.89 -0.91 -0.63
N ILE A 12 6.41 -2.13 -0.52
CA ILE A 12 7.84 -2.38 -0.46
C ILE A 12 8.42 -2.23 -1.86
N SER A 13 9.32 -1.27 -2.03
CA SER A 13 10.00 -1.08 -3.31
C SER A 13 10.89 -2.27 -3.65
N GLU A 14 11.16 -2.40 -4.93
CA GLU A 14 12.12 -3.35 -5.49
C GLU A 14 13.46 -3.41 -4.70
N ALA A 15 14.03 -2.24 -4.37
CA ALA A 15 15.30 -2.15 -3.65
C ALA A 15 15.19 -2.60 -2.17
N GLU A 16 14.02 -2.43 -1.57
CA GLU A 16 13.75 -2.86 -0.19
C GLU A 16 13.45 -4.37 -0.15
N ALA A 17 12.71 -4.90 -1.13
CA ALA A 17 12.44 -6.31 -1.29
C ALA A 17 13.74 -7.13 -1.29
N LYS A 18 14.78 -6.67 -2.01
CA LYS A 18 16.12 -7.30 -1.97
C LYS A 18 16.68 -7.47 -0.56
N LYS A 19 16.54 -6.46 0.29
CA LYS A 19 17.01 -6.52 1.68
C LYS A 19 16.21 -7.53 2.49
N PHE A 20 14.89 -7.61 2.28
CA PHE A 20 14.05 -8.61 2.96
C PHE A 20 14.29 -10.03 2.47
N ILE A 21 14.56 -10.23 1.19
CA ILE A 21 14.97 -11.53 0.64
C ILE A 21 16.27 -12.00 1.30
N GLN A 22 17.23 -11.10 1.55
CA GLN A 22 18.45 -11.42 2.32
C GLN A 22 18.16 -11.88 3.75
N LEU A 23 17.10 -11.38 4.40
CA LEU A 23 16.67 -11.89 5.70
C LEU A 23 16.08 -13.30 5.59
N GLY A 24 15.39 -13.60 4.48
CA GLY A 24 14.92 -14.95 4.21
C GLY A 24 16.04 -15.95 3.96
N ILE A 25 17.09 -15.55 3.25
CA ILE A 25 18.32 -16.35 3.08
C ILE A 25 18.98 -16.66 4.43
N LYS A 26 18.94 -15.71 5.38
CA LYS A 26 19.43 -15.90 6.76
C LYS A 26 18.48 -16.71 7.66
N GLY A 27 17.31 -17.12 7.16
CA GLY A 27 16.29 -17.83 7.94
C GLY A 27 15.49 -16.95 8.91
N GLU A 28 15.61 -15.63 8.83
CA GLU A 28 14.88 -14.70 9.72
C GLU A 28 13.45 -14.43 9.25
N LEU A 29 13.16 -14.64 7.96
CA LEU A 29 11.84 -14.45 7.36
C LEU A 29 11.53 -15.58 6.38
N GLN A 30 10.44 -16.30 6.64
CA GLN A 30 9.99 -17.34 5.72
C GLN A 30 9.25 -16.72 4.53
N PHE A 31 9.63 -17.12 3.33
CA PHE A 31 8.92 -16.80 2.11
C PHE A 31 8.27 -18.03 1.51
N GLU A 32 7.11 -17.83 0.91
CA GLU A 32 6.33 -18.85 0.25
C GLU A 32 5.82 -18.34 -1.11
N VAL A 33 5.54 -19.25 -2.04
CA VAL A 33 4.97 -18.94 -3.35
C VAL A 33 3.77 -19.83 -3.60
N MET A 34 2.75 -19.33 -4.31
CA MET A 34 1.66 -20.18 -4.78
C MET A 34 2.19 -21.12 -5.86
N ASN A 35 2.09 -22.42 -5.58
CA ASN A 35 2.34 -23.48 -6.54
C ASN A 35 1.11 -23.59 -7.44
N ASN A 36 1.24 -23.14 -8.69
CA ASN A 36 0.11 -23.05 -9.62
C ASN A 36 -0.37 -24.42 -10.11
N GLN A 37 0.39 -25.49 -9.92
CA GLN A 37 -0.04 -26.85 -10.29
C GLN A 37 -0.87 -27.52 -9.18
N GLN A 38 -0.56 -27.22 -7.91
CA GLN A 38 -1.13 -27.91 -6.76
C GLN A 38 -2.04 -27.04 -5.89
N SER A 39 -2.21 -25.77 -6.26
CA SER A 39 -3.07 -24.81 -5.55
C SER A 39 -2.76 -24.68 -4.05
N HIS A 40 -1.50 -24.87 -3.65
CA HIS A 40 -1.02 -24.63 -2.29
C HIS A 40 0.22 -23.76 -2.27
N TYR A 41 0.52 -23.19 -1.10
CA TYR A 41 1.75 -22.43 -0.91
C TYR A 41 2.92 -23.37 -0.65
N GLN A 42 4.07 -23.08 -1.26
CA GLN A 42 5.33 -23.78 -1.04
C GLN A 42 6.35 -22.83 -0.44
N VAL A 43 7.02 -23.25 0.62
CA VAL A 43 8.11 -22.51 1.24
C VAL A 43 9.33 -22.53 0.34
N LEU A 44 9.93 -21.36 0.11
CA LEU A 44 11.14 -21.20 -0.67
C LEU A 44 12.37 -21.47 0.21
N ASN A 45 13.30 -22.29 -0.29
CA ASN A 45 14.57 -22.55 0.35
C ASN A 45 15.64 -21.50 -0.02
N GLU A 46 16.78 -21.56 0.66
CA GLU A 46 17.90 -20.61 0.47
C GLU A 46 18.37 -20.52 -0.99
N ARG A 47 18.47 -21.66 -1.68
CA ARG A 47 18.88 -21.69 -3.09
C ARG A 47 17.89 -20.95 -3.98
N GLN A 48 16.59 -21.21 -3.81
CA GLN A 48 15.54 -20.56 -4.59
C GLN A 48 15.51 -19.05 -4.32
N LEU A 49 15.69 -18.63 -3.07
CA LEU A 49 15.77 -17.22 -2.69
C LEU A 49 16.99 -16.52 -3.32
N ASN A 50 18.15 -17.18 -3.31
CA ASN A 50 19.36 -16.67 -3.98
C ASN A 50 19.15 -16.54 -5.50
N GLU A 51 18.50 -17.54 -6.13
CA GLU A 51 18.20 -17.52 -7.55
C GLU A 51 17.28 -16.35 -7.95
N ILE A 52 16.28 -16.04 -7.11
CA ILE A 52 15.37 -14.89 -7.29
C ILE A 52 16.11 -13.57 -7.06
N LEU A 53 16.97 -13.49 -6.04
CA LEU A 53 17.73 -12.28 -5.71
C LEU A 53 18.71 -11.88 -6.82
N SER A 54 19.41 -12.85 -7.44
CA SER A 54 20.44 -12.59 -8.45
C SER A 54 19.91 -12.09 -9.80
N ASN A 55 18.71 -12.52 -10.20
CA ASN A 55 18.19 -12.29 -11.56
C ASN A 55 17.05 -11.26 -11.63
N HIS A 56 16.93 -10.49 -10.56
CA HIS A 56 15.92 -9.47 -10.42
C HIS A 56 16.11 -8.29 -11.39
N PRO A 57 15.03 -7.68 -11.94
CA PRO A 57 13.59 -7.91 -11.64
C PRO A 57 12.90 -8.98 -12.50
N GLU A 58 13.63 -9.67 -13.36
CA GLU A 58 13.02 -10.59 -14.32
C GLU A 58 12.47 -11.86 -13.64
N LYS A 59 11.31 -12.33 -14.13
CA LYS A 59 10.76 -13.62 -13.69
C LYS A 59 11.68 -14.75 -14.16
N LYS A 60 12.27 -15.46 -13.21
CA LYS A 60 13.16 -16.60 -13.45
C LYS A 60 12.42 -17.92 -13.27
N GLU A 61 12.74 -18.92 -14.10
CA GLU A 61 12.33 -20.29 -13.84
C GLU A 61 13.01 -20.79 -12.56
N VAL A 62 12.20 -20.99 -11.53
CA VAL A 62 12.60 -21.58 -10.26
C VAL A 62 12.00 -22.98 -10.22
N ARG A 63 12.83 -23.98 -9.91
CA ARG A 63 12.37 -25.35 -9.69
C ARG A 63 11.64 -25.42 -8.36
N LEU A 64 10.36 -25.72 -8.43
CA LEU A 64 9.53 -26.06 -7.28
C LEU A 64 9.49 -27.58 -7.17
N THR A 65 9.80 -28.09 -5.98
CA THR A 65 9.79 -29.52 -5.69
C THR A 65 8.46 -29.90 -5.08
N ASP A 66 7.78 -30.84 -5.71
CA ASP A 66 6.68 -31.60 -5.14
C ASP A 66 7.21 -32.97 -4.69
N GLY A 67 6.60 -33.52 -3.67
CA GLY A 67 6.75 -34.91 -3.31
C GLY A 67 5.40 -35.48 -2.91
N HIS A 68 4.91 -36.43 -3.70
CA HIS A 68 3.67 -37.12 -3.45
C HIS A 68 3.98 -38.56 -3.02
N TYR A 69 3.44 -38.99 -1.88
CA TYR A 69 3.52 -40.40 -1.50
C TYR A 69 2.63 -41.22 -2.43
N ASN A 70 3.22 -42.13 -3.20
CA ASN A 70 2.49 -43.02 -4.08
C ASN A 70 2.12 -44.31 -3.31
N PRO A 71 0.86 -44.49 -2.90
CA PRO A 71 0.47 -45.63 -2.09
C PRO A 71 0.53 -46.96 -2.86
N GLN A 72 0.47 -46.95 -4.19
CA GLN A 72 0.53 -48.16 -5.01
C GLN A 72 1.95 -48.71 -5.13
N ARG A 73 2.95 -47.82 -5.13
CA ARG A 73 4.37 -48.17 -5.26
C ARG A 73 5.13 -48.07 -3.94
N HIS A 74 4.48 -47.62 -2.87
CA HIS A 74 5.06 -47.40 -1.54
C HIS A 74 6.34 -46.55 -1.58
N ASN A 75 6.41 -45.59 -2.50
CA ASN A 75 7.54 -44.68 -2.68
C ASN A 75 7.06 -43.23 -2.69
N PHE A 76 7.98 -42.30 -2.39
CA PHE A 76 7.73 -40.88 -2.57
C PHE A 76 8.12 -40.52 -4.01
N ASP A 77 7.15 -40.16 -4.83
CA ASP A 77 7.42 -39.65 -6.18
C ASP A 77 7.71 -38.16 -6.04
N SER A 78 8.96 -37.74 -6.22
CA SER A 78 9.32 -36.32 -6.26
C SER A 78 9.19 -35.80 -7.69
N PHE A 79 8.22 -34.94 -7.95
CA PHE A 79 8.12 -34.23 -9.22
C PHE A 79 8.71 -32.83 -9.04
N SER A 80 9.78 -32.53 -9.75
CA SER A 80 10.24 -31.15 -9.89
C SER A 80 9.58 -30.55 -11.12
N TYR A 81 8.93 -29.41 -10.98
CA TYR A 81 8.47 -28.62 -12.12
C TYR A 81 9.00 -27.19 -12.01
N GLU A 82 9.10 -26.51 -13.13
CA GLU A 82 9.66 -25.16 -13.22
C GLU A 82 8.53 -24.13 -13.27
N GLN A 83 8.61 -23.10 -12.42
CA GLN A 83 7.67 -21.99 -12.39
C GLN A 83 8.44 -20.67 -12.50
N ARG A 84 7.95 -19.75 -13.34
CA ARG A 84 8.54 -18.42 -13.46
C ARG A 84 8.11 -17.53 -12.29
N ILE A 85 9.07 -17.15 -11.44
CA ILE A 85 8.87 -16.45 -10.18
C ILE A 85 9.80 -15.23 -10.11
N ASN A 86 9.30 -14.12 -9.55
CA ASN A 86 10.09 -12.97 -9.09
C ASN A 86 9.69 -12.60 -7.65
N TYR A 87 10.22 -11.48 -7.14
CA TYR A 87 9.93 -11.01 -5.78
C TYR A 87 8.43 -10.73 -5.54
N GLU A 88 7.71 -10.22 -6.55
CA GLU A 88 6.27 -9.89 -6.46
C GLU A 88 5.40 -11.13 -6.23
N ASN A 89 5.90 -12.31 -6.59
CA ASN A 89 5.18 -13.57 -6.40
C ASN A 89 5.41 -14.18 -5.02
N MET A 90 6.26 -13.57 -4.19
CA MET A 90 6.61 -14.05 -2.86
C MET A 90 5.62 -13.54 -1.81
N TRP A 91 5.22 -14.46 -0.95
CA TRP A 91 4.32 -14.24 0.18
C TRP A 91 5.06 -14.51 1.48
N PHE A 92 4.60 -13.90 2.57
CA PHE A 92 5.14 -14.06 3.90
C PHE A 92 4.06 -13.84 4.96
N ASP A 93 4.36 -14.22 6.20
CA ASP A 93 3.49 -13.94 7.34
C ASP A 93 3.52 -12.44 7.67
N ALA A 94 2.37 -11.77 7.54
CA ALA A 94 2.23 -10.33 7.73
C ALA A 94 2.53 -9.88 9.17
N VAL A 95 2.27 -10.72 10.17
CA VAL A 95 2.52 -10.40 11.58
C VAL A 95 4.03 -10.45 11.85
N LYS A 96 4.69 -11.50 11.38
CA LYS A 96 6.15 -11.62 11.48
C LYS A 96 6.85 -10.51 10.69
N PHE A 97 6.36 -10.20 9.50
CA PHE A 97 6.92 -9.13 8.69
C PHE A 97 6.82 -7.76 9.38
N LYS A 98 5.67 -7.42 9.98
CA LYS A 98 5.52 -6.20 10.79
C LYS A 98 6.50 -6.14 11.96
N ALA A 99 6.74 -7.26 12.65
CA ALA A 99 7.74 -7.33 13.71
C ALA A 99 9.16 -7.08 13.18
N ILE A 100 9.50 -7.61 12.01
CA ILE A 100 10.77 -7.36 11.32
C ILE A 100 10.92 -5.89 10.94
N LEU A 101 9.87 -5.24 10.41
CA LEU A 101 9.90 -3.81 10.11
C LEU A 101 10.22 -2.97 11.36
N GLY A 102 9.64 -3.33 12.51
CA GLY A 102 9.96 -2.68 13.78
C GLY A 102 11.40 -2.91 14.24
N LYS A 103 11.97 -4.09 13.99
CA LYS A 103 13.36 -4.44 14.34
C LYS A 103 14.38 -3.80 13.38
N TYR A 104 14.03 -3.62 12.12
CA TYR A 104 14.93 -3.16 11.05
C TYR A 104 14.37 -1.94 10.30
N PRO A 105 14.15 -0.79 10.98
CA PRO A 105 13.54 0.38 10.34
C PRO A 105 14.35 0.95 9.17
N HIS A 106 15.68 0.78 9.20
CA HIS A 106 16.61 1.21 8.15
C HIS A 106 16.54 0.36 6.86
N TYR A 107 15.81 -0.75 6.86
CA TYR A 107 15.58 -1.54 5.66
C TYR A 107 14.63 -0.81 4.70
N LEU A 108 13.76 0.06 5.22
CA LEU A 108 12.93 0.96 4.43
C LEU A 108 13.70 2.25 4.12
N LYS A 109 13.84 2.61 2.83
CA LYS A 109 14.38 3.92 2.43
C LYS A 109 13.40 5.05 2.77
N ASN A 110 12.10 4.75 2.66
CA ASN A 110 11.00 5.63 3.02
C ASN A 110 10.17 4.93 4.10
N GLY A 111 10.70 4.91 5.32
CA GLY A 111 10.19 4.09 6.40
C GLY A 111 8.88 4.53 7.02
N VAL A 112 7.78 4.55 6.25
CA VAL A 112 6.39 4.42 6.71
C VAL A 112 5.57 3.92 5.50
N ALA A 113 4.78 2.85 5.65
CA ALA A 113 3.75 2.55 4.66
C ALA A 113 2.89 3.81 4.53
N PRO A 114 2.74 4.43 3.34
CA PRO A 114 2.13 5.74 3.22
C PRO A 114 0.80 5.71 3.95
N THR A 115 0.72 6.55 4.98
CA THR A 115 -0.50 6.74 5.76
C THR A 115 -1.62 7.10 4.79
N GLN A 116 -2.86 6.98 5.23
CA GLN A 116 -3.97 7.48 4.42
C GLN A 116 -3.76 8.96 4.06
N GLU A 117 -3.10 9.73 4.94
CA GLU A 117 -2.62 11.09 4.67
C GLU A 117 -1.60 11.16 3.53
N ASP A 118 -0.58 10.30 3.49
CA ASP A 118 0.42 10.31 2.41
C ASP A 118 -0.19 9.93 1.05
N LYS A 119 -1.15 8.99 1.05
CA LYS A 119 -1.93 8.64 -0.16
C LYS A 119 -2.85 9.78 -0.59
N LEU A 120 -3.36 10.58 0.35
CA LEU A 120 -4.14 11.78 0.06
C LEU A 120 -3.24 12.88 -0.52
N GLN A 121 -2.07 13.16 0.07
CA GLN A 121 -1.16 14.23 -0.39
C GLN A 121 -0.62 14.00 -1.82
N THR A 122 -0.50 12.74 -2.23
CA THR A 122 -0.09 12.37 -3.60
C THR A 122 -1.25 12.36 -4.61
N SER A 123 -2.50 12.37 -4.15
CA SER A 123 -3.68 12.34 -5.01
C SER A 123 -3.84 13.67 -5.79
N PRO A 124 -3.92 13.63 -7.14
CA PRO A 124 -4.20 14.81 -7.94
C PRO A 124 -5.50 15.52 -7.52
N TYR A 125 -6.53 14.74 -7.21
CA TYR A 125 -7.81 15.27 -6.74
C TYR A 125 -7.65 16.03 -5.42
N PHE A 126 -6.97 15.44 -4.43
CA PHE A 126 -6.81 16.04 -3.11
C PHE A 126 -5.96 17.31 -3.14
N ARG A 127 -4.91 17.34 -3.99
CA ARG A 127 -4.11 18.56 -4.22
C ARG A 127 -4.97 19.69 -4.78
N GLU A 128 -5.81 19.39 -5.76
CA GLU A 128 -6.68 20.40 -6.38
C GLU A 128 -7.77 20.88 -5.42
N PHE A 129 -8.34 19.95 -4.64
CA PHE A 129 -9.28 20.28 -3.57
C PHE A 129 -8.62 21.19 -2.50
N THR A 130 -7.43 20.84 -2.03
CA THR A 130 -6.66 21.61 -1.03
C THR A 130 -6.38 23.03 -1.53
N LYS A 131 -6.04 23.18 -2.81
CA LYS A 131 -5.85 24.49 -3.45
C LYS A 131 -7.12 25.34 -3.43
N ARG A 132 -8.28 24.74 -3.74
CA ARG A 132 -9.59 25.43 -3.68
C ARG A 132 -9.96 25.81 -2.25
N ALA A 133 -9.78 24.91 -1.29
CA ALA A 133 -10.03 25.16 0.12
C ALA A 133 -9.14 26.31 0.64
N SER A 134 -7.85 26.29 0.31
CA SER A 134 -6.91 27.36 0.68
C SER A 134 -7.32 28.71 0.09
N LYS A 135 -7.75 28.72 -1.19
CA LYS A 135 -8.26 29.92 -1.85
C LYS A 135 -9.52 30.44 -1.17
N ALA A 136 -10.46 29.56 -0.79
CA ALA A 136 -11.65 29.95 -0.05
C ALA A 136 -11.31 30.58 1.31
N ILE A 137 -10.35 30.03 2.05
CA ILE A 137 -9.87 30.61 3.32
C ILE A 137 -9.32 32.03 3.12
N GLN A 138 -8.56 32.25 2.05
CA GLN A 138 -7.97 33.56 1.73
C GLN A 138 -9.01 34.58 1.27
N GLU A 139 -9.99 34.17 0.46
CA GLU A 139 -11.01 35.06 -0.10
C GLU A 139 -12.15 35.37 0.88
N TYR A 140 -12.38 34.50 1.87
CA TYR A 140 -13.50 34.62 2.80
C TYR A 140 -13.58 36.00 3.50
N PRO A 141 -12.50 36.58 4.07
CA PRO A 141 -12.58 37.87 4.74
C PRO A 141 -13.07 39.00 3.84
N GLU A 142 -12.60 39.04 2.59
CA GLU A 142 -13.00 40.07 1.62
C GLU A 142 -14.42 39.83 1.11
N TRP A 143 -14.78 38.58 0.83
CA TRP A 143 -16.15 38.25 0.47
C TRP A 143 -17.13 38.64 1.59
N LYS A 144 -16.81 38.29 2.85
CA LYS A 144 -17.60 38.61 4.04
C LYS A 144 -17.83 40.11 4.19
N LYS A 145 -16.81 40.95 3.98
CA LYS A 145 -16.95 42.43 4.08
C LYS A 145 -18.00 42.98 3.12
N ASN A 146 -18.17 42.33 1.98
CA ASN A 146 -19.16 42.71 0.97
C ASN A 146 -20.57 42.13 1.26
N GLN A 147 -20.73 41.29 2.29
CA GLN A 147 -22.01 40.74 2.72
C GLN A 147 -22.55 41.48 3.94
N ARG A 148 -23.79 41.98 3.85
CA ARG A 148 -24.47 42.59 5.02
C ARG A 148 -24.79 41.56 6.12
N LYS A 149 -25.14 40.34 5.72
CA LYS A 149 -25.42 39.21 6.61
C LYS A 149 -25.09 37.90 5.86
N ILE A 150 -24.36 37.01 6.51
CA ILE A 150 -24.05 35.69 5.97
C ILE A 150 -25.24 34.76 6.21
N GLN A 151 -25.80 34.20 5.14
CA GLN A 151 -26.82 33.16 5.19
C GLN A 151 -26.17 31.82 4.84
N VAL A 152 -25.93 31.01 5.86
CA VAL A 152 -25.16 29.77 5.75
C VAL A 152 -25.77 28.77 4.76
N THR A 153 -27.09 28.71 4.60
CA THR A 153 -27.78 27.83 3.63
C THR A 153 -28.06 28.50 2.28
N GLY A 154 -27.73 29.79 2.15
CA GLY A 154 -28.00 30.60 0.96
C GLY A 154 -26.71 31.12 0.36
N ASN A 155 -26.51 32.44 0.42
CA ASN A 155 -25.39 33.13 -0.22
C ASN A 155 -24.00 32.53 0.09
N PHE A 156 -23.80 31.95 1.27
CA PHE A 156 -22.55 31.31 1.62
C PHE A 156 -22.31 30.00 0.87
N MET A 157 -23.33 29.12 0.79
CA MET A 157 -23.21 27.87 0.04
C MET A 157 -23.16 28.11 -1.46
N GLU A 158 -23.88 29.11 -1.97
CA GLU A 158 -23.75 29.56 -3.36
C GLU A 158 -22.31 29.99 -3.66
N TRP A 159 -21.74 30.85 -2.81
CA TRP A 159 -20.35 31.32 -2.94
C TRP A 159 -19.32 30.18 -2.89
N LEU A 160 -19.56 29.14 -2.07
CA LEU A 160 -18.72 27.94 -2.01
C LEU A 160 -18.91 27.00 -3.21
N ASN A 161 -20.14 26.87 -3.71
CA ASN A 161 -20.45 26.06 -4.89
C ASN A 161 -19.76 26.63 -6.15
N GLU A 162 -19.66 27.95 -6.30
CA GLU A 162 -18.88 28.59 -7.37
C GLU A 162 -17.39 28.22 -7.35
N ARG A 163 -16.88 27.79 -6.20
CA ARG A 163 -15.46 27.51 -5.95
C ARG A 163 -15.13 26.02 -5.79
N SER A 164 -16.13 25.15 -5.84
CA SER A 164 -15.99 23.70 -5.64
C SER A 164 -16.62 22.93 -6.81
N ALA A 165 -16.24 21.65 -6.99
CA ALA A 165 -16.75 20.86 -8.11
C ALA A 165 -18.14 20.26 -7.84
N ASN A 166 -18.61 20.24 -6.58
CA ASN A 166 -19.92 19.73 -6.20
C ASN A 166 -20.31 20.14 -4.77
N THR A 167 -21.59 19.95 -4.43
CA THR A 167 -22.18 20.28 -3.12
C THR A 167 -21.45 19.63 -1.93
N ARG A 168 -20.95 18.40 -2.11
CA ARG A 168 -20.26 17.69 -1.04
C ARG A 168 -18.90 18.33 -0.72
N GLU A 169 -18.17 18.78 -1.74
CA GLU A 169 -16.93 19.54 -1.56
C GLU A 169 -17.17 20.88 -0.88
N ALA A 170 -18.26 21.58 -1.25
CA ALA A 170 -18.66 22.83 -0.60
C ALA A 170 -18.92 22.64 0.90
N ASP A 171 -19.61 21.57 1.30
CA ASP A 171 -19.85 21.25 2.72
C ASP A 171 -18.56 20.97 3.48
N VAL A 172 -17.58 20.31 2.85
CA VAL A 172 -16.26 20.08 3.47
C VAL A 172 -15.51 21.39 3.64
N ILE A 173 -15.51 22.28 2.64
CA ILE A 173 -14.86 23.59 2.74
C ILE A 173 -15.55 24.47 3.79
N LYS A 174 -16.88 24.43 3.87
CA LYS A 174 -17.65 25.10 4.94
C LYS A 174 -17.18 24.64 6.32
N LYS A 175 -17.04 23.33 6.52
CA LYS A 175 -16.57 22.78 7.80
C LYS A 175 -15.17 23.31 8.15
N ILE A 176 -14.25 23.28 7.17
CA ILE A 176 -12.90 23.84 7.34
C ILE A 176 -12.96 25.32 7.72
N LEU A 177 -13.75 26.14 7.02
CA LEU A 177 -13.89 27.57 7.33
C LEU A 177 -14.47 27.80 8.73
N SER A 178 -15.37 26.93 9.19
CA SER A 178 -16.00 27.04 10.51
C SER A 178 -15.03 26.80 11.67
N ASP A 179 -13.90 26.12 11.40
CA ASP A 179 -12.80 25.98 12.35
C ASP A 179 -12.04 27.31 12.54
N PHE A 180 -12.06 28.20 11.54
CA PHE A 180 -11.39 29.51 11.58
C PHE A 180 -12.35 30.66 11.95
N TYR A 181 -13.62 30.55 11.57
CA TYR A 181 -14.62 31.62 11.67
C TYR A 181 -15.87 31.13 12.41
N LYS A 182 -15.99 31.52 13.68
CA LYS A 182 -17.02 31.01 14.61
C LYS A 182 -18.45 31.29 14.16
N GLU A 183 -18.67 32.33 13.35
CA GLU A 183 -19.97 32.71 12.80
C GLU A 183 -20.53 31.73 11.76
N LEU A 184 -19.75 30.74 11.34
CA LEU A 184 -20.15 29.71 10.40
C LEU A 184 -20.59 28.39 11.07
N ASN A 185 -20.42 28.28 12.40
CA ASN A 185 -20.87 27.14 13.22
C ASN A 185 -22.35 27.23 13.57
#